data_AF-A0A512JNC8-F1
#
_entry.id   AF-A0A512JNC8-F1
#
_cell.length_a   1.000
_cell.length_b   1.000
_cell.length_c   1.000
_cell.angle_alpha   90.00
_cell.angle_beta   90.00
_cell.angle_gamma   90.00
#
_symmetry.space_group_name_H-M   'P 1'
#
loop_
_entity.id
_entity.type
_entity.pdbx_description
1 polymer ?
#
loop_
_entity_poly.entity_id
_entity_poly.type
_entity_poly.pdbx_seq_one_letter_code
_entity_poly.pdbx_strand_id
1 'polypeptide(L)'
;MPAKVRLFVTGPTRRRMAGSHQSRWSPDSNVRHHSRTTKRRFESVEGVMKPMFLANRPARPLRMAALIALAGLGAGLASPSFAQGNKKAAPAAPAPAAPAPAAPGAQPAQGAAQQAGPQIIAVKSEPSQDKWTKVCGNDKNSGTDVCYTTRDFVSDNGQPVLATAVYDMKNAAQKQEVKVVRFLLPLGLMLAPGIRFNVDGKELTAGKFAVCFPNGCFAEAGGVSAEFMNALKKGTTLNVAVQNQTQKEVIFAVPLAGFGAAFDGPAMDPKVLEEQQKKLQAELEKKSDDMRKKLESQGGAAANAAPKP
;
A
#
# COMPACT_ATOMS: atom_id res chain seq x y z
N MET A 1 -15.50 79.94 26.77
CA MET A 1 -14.19 79.55 27.32
C MET A 1 -13.24 79.29 26.14
N PRO A 2 -12.20 80.11 25.94
CA PRO A 2 -11.28 80.02 24.80
C PRO A 2 -9.90 79.46 25.19
N ALA A 3 -9.23 78.77 24.25
CA ALA A 3 -7.77 78.75 24.02
C ALA A 3 -7.47 77.76 22.86
N LYS A 4 -7.16 78.17 21.63
CA LYS A 4 -5.85 78.61 21.06
C LYS A 4 -4.70 77.61 21.37
N VAL A 5 -4.22 76.76 20.45
CA VAL A 5 -3.51 76.94 19.15
C VAL A 5 -2.02 77.29 19.28
N ARG A 6 -1.14 76.37 18.81
CA ARG A 6 0.12 76.50 17.99
C ARG A 6 1.05 75.31 18.30
N LEU A 7 1.46 74.40 17.39
CA LEU A 7 2.18 74.46 16.11
C LEU A 7 3.65 74.91 16.21
N PHE A 8 4.58 74.03 15.77
CA PHE A 8 5.84 74.20 15.00
C PHE A 8 6.87 73.10 15.41
N VAL A 9 7.19 72.11 14.54
CA VAL A 9 8.21 72.09 13.45
C VAL A 9 9.65 71.99 13.98
N THR A 10 10.37 70.92 13.62
CA THR A 10 11.66 70.89 12.88
C THR A 10 12.29 69.49 12.95
N GLY A 11 12.82 69.00 11.82
CA GLY A 11 13.47 67.69 11.68
C GLY A 11 14.93 67.63 12.18
N PRO A 12 15.87 67.07 11.39
CA PRO A 12 16.40 65.72 11.58
C PRO A 12 17.86 65.68 12.04
N THR A 13 18.31 64.57 12.66
CA THR A 13 19.74 64.33 12.87
C THR A 13 20.14 62.88 12.61
N ARG A 14 20.92 62.68 11.55
CA ARG A 14 21.71 61.48 11.26
C ARG A 14 22.70 61.21 12.40
N ARG A 15 22.91 59.94 12.74
CA ARG A 15 24.27 59.42 13.03
C ARG A 15 24.50 58.12 12.27
N ARG A 16 25.45 58.17 11.35
CA ARG A 16 26.24 57.03 10.89
C ARG A 16 27.02 56.48 12.09
N MET A 17 27.06 55.16 12.24
CA MET A 17 28.24 54.46 12.73
C MET A 17 28.47 53.27 11.80
N ALA A 18 29.58 53.35 11.06
CA ALA A 18 30.17 52.25 10.34
C ALA A 18 30.87 51.33 11.36
N GLY A 19 30.85 50.03 11.12
CA GLY A 19 31.48 49.05 12.00
C GLY A 19 31.54 47.69 11.34
N SER A 20 32.40 47.58 10.33
CA SER A 20 32.85 46.36 9.69
C SER A 20 33.47 45.40 10.72
N HIS A 21 32.91 44.19 10.87
CA HIS A 21 33.67 43.06 11.40
C HIS A 21 33.59 41.90 10.42
N GLN A 22 34.57 41.90 9.53
CA GLN A 22 34.96 40.80 8.66
C GLN A 22 36.41 40.48 9.03
N SER A 23 36.61 39.36 9.72
CA SER A 23 37.92 38.80 10.04
C SER A 23 37.68 37.48 10.76
N ARG A 24 38.36 36.36 10.50
CA ARG A 24 39.43 36.01 9.58
C ARG A 24 39.61 34.52 9.84
N TRP A 25 39.27 33.67 8.87
CA TRP A 25 39.74 32.30 8.87
C TRP A 25 41.22 32.33 8.46
N SER A 26 42.11 31.80 9.29
CA SER A 26 43.45 31.40 8.86
C SER A 26 44.05 30.35 9.81
N PRO A 27 44.95 29.49 9.31
CA PRO A 27 45.28 28.19 9.87
C PRO A 27 46.59 28.19 10.69
N ASP A 28 46.93 26.99 11.18
CA ASP A 28 48.24 26.52 11.65
C ASP A 28 48.76 26.93 13.05
N SER A 29 48.85 25.94 13.94
CA SER A 29 50.02 25.75 14.80
C SER A 29 50.10 24.31 15.35
N ASN A 30 50.81 23.48 14.60
CA ASN A 30 51.79 22.48 15.05
C ASN A 30 52.05 22.39 16.57
N VAL A 31 51.69 21.27 17.21
CA VAL A 31 52.30 20.82 18.47
C VAL A 31 52.71 19.36 18.35
N ARG A 32 53.99 19.13 18.66
CA ARG A 32 54.80 17.97 18.41
C ARG A 32 54.66 16.92 19.52
N HIS A 33 54.88 15.67 19.12
CA HIS A 33 54.93 14.41 19.88
C HIS A 33 55.43 14.44 21.34
N HIS A 34 54.75 13.65 22.18
CA HIS A 34 55.43 12.80 23.16
C HIS A 34 54.86 11.36 23.13
N SER A 35 55.75 10.43 22.79
CA SER A 35 55.57 8.99 22.84
C SER A 35 55.52 8.50 24.29
N ARG A 36 54.47 7.75 24.66
CA ARG A 36 54.57 6.73 25.71
C ARG A 36 53.96 5.43 25.22
N THR A 37 54.87 4.55 24.82
CA THR A 37 54.71 3.11 24.70
C THR A 37 54.00 2.52 25.91
N THR A 38 52.85 1.88 25.72
CA THR A 38 52.37 0.84 26.64
C THR A 38 51.97 -0.38 25.83
N LYS A 39 52.89 -1.35 25.90
CA LYS A 39 52.85 -2.69 25.36
C LYS A 39 51.77 -3.49 26.10
N ARG A 40 50.68 -3.88 25.44
CA ARG A 40 49.87 -5.03 25.87
C ARG A 40 49.56 -5.94 24.69
N ARG A 41 50.32 -7.06 24.74
CA ARG A 41 50.18 -8.35 24.10
C ARG A 41 48.73 -8.66 23.69
N PHE A 42 48.47 -8.69 22.38
CA PHE A 42 47.29 -9.29 21.79
C PHE A 42 47.62 -10.77 21.56
N GLU A 43 47.03 -11.62 22.38
CA GLU A 43 47.16 -13.07 22.30
C GLU A 43 46.27 -13.57 21.16
N SER A 44 46.93 -14.12 20.15
CA SER A 44 46.30 -14.71 18.96
C SER A 44 45.70 -16.06 19.34
N VAL A 45 44.38 -16.15 19.38
CA VAL A 45 43.69 -17.45 19.42
C VAL A 45 43.44 -17.86 17.97
N GLU A 46 44.29 -18.77 17.50
CA GLU A 46 44.08 -19.55 16.29
C GLU A 46 42.86 -20.45 16.49
N GLY A 47 41.75 -20.09 15.83
CA GLY A 47 40.53 -20.87 15.76
C GLY A 47 40.17 -21.10 14.29
N VAL A 48 40.52 -22.29 13.81
CA VAL A 48 40.30 -22.82 12.46
C VAL A 48 38.86 -22.59 11.97
N MET A 49 38.68 -21.68 11.01
CA MET A 49 37.45 -21.56 10.22
C MET A 49 37.73 -22.09 8.80
N LYS A 50 37.25 -23.30 8.52
CA LYS A 50 37.22 -23.90 7.18
C LYS A 50 36.41 -23.02 6.21
N PRO A 51 36.96 -22.56 5.08
CA PRO A 51 36.16 -22.03 3.99
C PRO A 51 35.52 -23.22 3.24
N MET A 52 34.20 -23.35 3.33
CA MET A 52 33.45 -24.16 2.39
C MET A 52 33.43 -23.42 1.05
N PHE A 53 34.38 -23.78 0.18
CA PHE A 53 34.40 -23.36 -1.22
C PHE A 53 33.15 -23.93 -1.91
N LEU A 54 32.13 -23.08 -2.11
CA LEU A 54 31.05 -23.37 -3.05
C LEU A 54 31.63 -23.27 -4.46
N ALA A 55 31.74 -24.44 -5.09
CA ALA A 55 32.23 -24.62 -6.44
C ALA A 55 31.42 -23.78 -7.45
N ASN A 56 32.15 -22.88 -8.09
CA ASN A 56 31.79 -22.13 -9.28
C ASN A 56 31.33 -23.09 -10.40
N ARG A 57 30.04 -23.06 -10.76
CA ARG A 57 29.51 -23.79 -11.91
C ARG A 57 29.54 -22.89 -13.15
N PRO A 58 30.21 -23.27 -14.25
CA PRO A 58 30.20 -22.48 -15.47
C PRO A 58 28.85 -22.55 -16.18
N ALA A 59 28.37 -21.38 -16.59
CA ALA A 59 27.16 -21.17 -17.36
C ALA A 59 27.20 -21.92 -18.70
N ARG A 60 26.15 -22.70 -18.98
CA ARG A 60 25.88 -23.28 -20.30
C ARG A 60 25.09 -22.27 -21.14
N PRO A 61 25.52 -21.91 -22.37
CA PRO A 61 24.76 -21.01 -23.23
C PRO A 61 23.59 -21.77 -23.87
N LEU A 62 22.37 -21.22 -23.72
CA LEU A 62 21.19 -21.64 -24.47
C LEU A 62 21.40 -21.32 -25.96
N ARG A 63 21.37 -22.35 -26.80
CA ARG A 63 21.31 -22.20 -28.26
C ARG A 63 19.92 -21.72 -28.66
N MET A 64 19.84 -20.50 -29.19
CA MET A 64 18.73 -19.98 -29.98
C MET A 64 18.58 -20.81 -31.27
N ALA A 65 17.41 -21.41 -31.47
CA ALA A 65 16.99 -21.96 -32.76
C ALA A 65 15.77 -21.16 -33.22
N ALA A 66 16.01 -20.23 -34.14
CA ALA A 66 15.00 -19.57 -34.93
C ALA A 66 14.56 -20.54 -36.06
N LEU A 67 13.26 -20.74 -36.23
CA LEU A 67 12.68 -21.32 -37.43
C LEU A 67 11.64 -20.34 -37.98
N ILE A 68 11.93 -19.84 -39.18
CA ILE A 68 11.08 -19.02 -40.04
C ILE A 68 10.65 -19.88 -41.23
N ALA A 69 9.44 -19.58 -41.74
CA ALA A 69 8.77 -20.03 -42.97
C ALA A 69 7.92 -21.31 -42.82
N LEU A 70 6.63 -21.32 -43.19
CA LEU A 70 6.11 -21.05 -44.54
C LEU A 70 4.70 -20.43 -44.58
N ALA A 71 4.44 -19.87 -45.77
CA ALA A 71 3.31 -19.08 -46.24
C ALA A 71 1.93 -19.77 -46.30
N GLY A 72 0.88 -18.94 -46.31
CA GLY A 72 -0.48 -19.32 -46.72
C GLY A 72 -1.35 -18.10 -46.97
N LEU A 73 -1.88 -17.99 -48.19
CA LEU A 73 -2.64 -16.88 -48.78
C LEU A 73 -4.01 -16.64 -48.14
N GLY A 74 -4.53 -15.39 -48.22
CA GLY A 74 -5.95 -15.13 -47.99
C GLY A 74 -6.40 -13.67 -48.11
N ALA A 75 -6.77 -13.28 -49.34
CA ALA A 75 -7.81 -12.33 -49.75
C ALA A 75 -8.04 -10.99 -49.01
N GLY A 76 -8.13 -9.91 -49.78
CA GLY A 76 -8.19 -8.54 -49.28
C GLY A 76 -9.57 -8.01 -48.96
N LEU A 77 -9.58 -6.78 -48.43
CA LEU A 77 -10.63 -5.78 -48.65
C LEU A 77 -9.96 -4.40 -48.66
N ALA A 78 -10.32 -3.63 -49.67
CA ALA A 78 -9.71 -2.37 -50.04
C ALA A 78 -10.51 -1.17 -49.48
N SER A 79 -9.78 -0.06 -49.33
CA SER A 79 -10.22 1.36 -49.47
C SER A 79 -10.61 2.12 -48.19
N PRO A 80 -10.48 3.47 -48.19
CA PRO A 80 -9.36 4.26 -48.73
C PRO A 80 -8.90 5.37 -47.77
N SER A 81 -7.67 5.84 -47.98
CA SER A 81 -7.16 7.11 -47.46
C SER A 81 -7.10 8.10 -48.61
N PHE A 82 -7.72 9.27 -48.47
CA PHE A 82 -7.54 10.39 -49.40
C PHE A 82 -7.07 11.61 -48.62
N ALA A 83 -5.84 12.03 -48.91
CA ALA A 83 -5.35 13.36 -48.68
C ALA A 83 -4.72 13.87 -49.99
N GLN A 84 -5.14 15.06 -50.41
CA GLN A 84 -4.41 16.13 -51.11
C GLN A 84 -5.25 16.80 -52.21
N GLY A 85 -5.30 18.13 -52.16
CA GLY A 85 -5.84 18.97 -53.22
C GLY A 85 -5.81 20.45 -52.87
N ASN A 86 -4.62 21.04 -52.87
CA ASN A 86 -4.41 22.48 -52.73
C ASN A 86 -4.43 23.13 -54.13
N LYS A 87 -5.25 24.16 -54.41
CA LYS A 87 -5.06 25.12 -55.53
C LYS A 87 -5.96 26.37 -55.46
N LYS A 88 -5.30 27.50 -55.17
CA LYS A 88 -5.25 28.81 -55.87
C LYS A 88 -6.52 29.68 -56.06
N ALA A 89 -6.29 31.00 -55.93
CA ALA A 89 -7.26 32.09 -55.76
C ALA A 89 -7.53 32.98 -57.00
N ALA A 90 -8.67 33.70 -56.92
CA ALA A 90 -9.08 35.03 -57.48
C ALA A 90 -9.59 35.16 -58.96
N PRO A 91 -10.42 36.18 -59.35
CA PRO A 91 -11.34 37.10 -58.60
C PRO A 91 -12.77 37.40 -59.23
N ALA A 92 -13.65 37.97 -58.39
CA ALA A 92 -14.86 38.86 -58.51
C ALA A 92 -15.72 39.11 -59.79
N ALA A 93 -17.08 39.08 -59.65
CA ALA A 93 -18.11 40.18 -59.79
C ALA A 93 -19.58 39.59 -59.89
N PRO A 94 -20.73 40.34 -59.83
CA PRO A 94 -21.63 40.39 -58.66
C PRO A 94 -23.14 40.02 -58.83
N ALA A 95 -23.82 39.85 -57.68
CA ALA A 95 -25.28 40.00 -57.36
C ALA A 95 -26.29 38.87 -57.78
N PRO A 96 -27.49 38.73 -57.13
CA PRO A 96 -28.10 39.46 -56.00
C PRO A 96 -28.55 38.57 -54.81
N ALA A 97 -29.03 39.24 -53.76
CA ALA A 97 -29.36 38.73 -52.42
C ALA A 97 -30.45 37.63 -52.34
N ALA A 98 -30.23 36.69 -51.41
CA ALA A 98 -31.23 35.74 -50.89
C ALA A 98 -31.21 35.78 -49.35
N PRO A 99 -32.34 35.52 -48.68
CA PRO A 99 -32.63 36.02 -47.33
C PRO A 99 -31.85 35.29 -46.23
N ALA A 100 -31.60 36.01 -45.13
CA ALA A 100 -30.87 35.55 -43.96
C ALA A 100 -31.45 34.27 -43.34
N PRO A 101 -30.63 33.24 -43.06
CA PRO A 101 -31.01 32.16 -42.16
C PRO A 101 -31.03 32.66 -40.72
N ALA A 102 -32.13 32.40 -40.03
CA ALA A 102 -32.31 32.65 -38.61
C ALA A 102 -31.20 32.02 -37.76
N ALA A 103 -30.79 32.74 -36.71
CA ALA A 103 -29.83 32.27 -35.72
C ALA A 103 -30.30 30.94 -35.08
N PRO A 104 -29.41 29.94 -34.94
CA PRO A 104 -29.72 28.78 -34.10
C PRO A 104 -29.89 29.23 -32.66
N GLY A 105 -31.11 29.07 -32.15
CA GLY A 105 -31.41 29.22 -30.73
C GLY A 105 -30.49 28.31 -29.91
N ALA A 106 -29.85 28.90 -28.90
CA ALA A 106 -29.08 28.17 -27.92
C ALA A 106 -30.02 27.21 -27.16
N GLN A 107 -30.00 25.93 -27.51
CA GLN A 107 -30.46 24.89 -26.60
C GLN A 107 -29.43 24.74 -25.48
N PRO A 108 -29.85 24.73 -24.20
CA PRO A 108 -28.95 24.40 -23.11
C PRO A 108 -28.50 22.96 -23.30
N ALA A 109 -27.23 22.78 -23.64
CA ALA A 109 -26.57 21.49 -23.59
C ALA A 109 -26.55 21.05 -22.11
N GLN A 110 -27.55 20.26 -21.72
CA GLN A 110 -27.49 19.39 -20.56
C GLN A 110 -26.47 18.29 -20.85
N GLY A 111 -25.19 18.67 -20.86
CA GLY A 111 -24.11 17.73 -20.67
C GLY A 111 -24.17 17.29 -19.22
N ALA A 112 -24.75 16.12 -18.97
CA ALA A 112 -24.54 15.39 -17.74
C ALA A 112 -23.04 15.05 -17.66
N ALA A 113 -22.25 15.96 -17.12
CA ALA A 113 -21.01 15.60 -16.49
C ALA A 113 -21.41 14.73 -15.29
N GLN A 114 -21.44 13.40 -15.49
CA GLN A 114 -21.33 12.48 -14.36
C GLN A 114 -20.03 12.86 -13.66
N GLN A 115 -20.16 13.60 -12.56
CA GLN A 115 -19.07 13.80 -11.62
C GLN A 115 -18.60 12.41 -11.24
N ALA A 116 -17.43 12.03 -11.73
CA ALA A 116 -16.77 10.78 -11.38
C ALA A 116 -16.31 10.91 -9.92
N GLY A 117 -17.24 10.75 -8.99
CA GLY A 117 -16.96 10.67 -7.57
C GLY A 117 -16.15 9.42 -7.23
N PRO A 118 -15.54 9.39 -6.03
CA PRO A 118 -14.84 8.21 -5.55
C PRO A 118 -15.73 6.96 -5.60
N GLN A 119 -15.17 5.84 -6.07
CA GLN A 119 -15.84 4.56 -5.99
C GLN A 119 -15.68 4.02 -4.56
N ILE A 120 -16.78 3.92 -3.82
CA ILE A 120 -16.76 3.39 -2.45
C ILE A 120 -17.07 1.90 -2.50
N ILE A 121 -16.16 1.08 -1.97
CA ILE A 121 -16.30 -0.35 -1.80
C ILE A 121 -16.52 -0.61 -0.31
N ALA A 122 -17.76 -0.92 0.07
CA ALA A 122 -18.04 -1.44 1.40
C ALA A 122 -17.55 -2.88 1.48
N VAL A 123 -16.69 -3.18 2.45
CA VAL A 123 -16.15 -4.54 2.61
C VAL A 123 -16.88 -5.26 3.75
N LYS A 124 -17.13 -6.55 3.58
CA LYS A 124 -17.72 -7.42 4.59
C LYS A 124 -16.62 -8.17 5.33
N SER A 125 -16.87 -8.50 6.59
CA SER A 125 -15.95 -9.34 7.36
C SER A 125 -15.86 -10.73 6.72
N GLU A 126 -14.65 -11.27 6.63
CA GLU A 126 -14.43 -12.66 6.22
C GLU A 126 -15.17 -13.62 7.18
N PRO A 127 -16.10 -14.47 6.68
CA PRO A 127 -16.88 -15.36 7.54
C PRO A 127 -16.05 -16.30 8.43
N SER A 128 -14.86 -16.73 7.99
CA SER A 128 -13.98 -17.57 8.82
C SER A 128 -13.26 -16.79 9.92
N GLN A 129 -13.29 -15.45 9.88
CA GLN A 129 -12.68 -14.56 10.87
C GLN A 129 -13.68 -13.46 11.28
N ASP A 130 -14.63 -13.86 12.12
CA ASP A 130 -15.70 -12.99 12.60
C ASP A 130 -15.17 -11.85 13.49
N LYS A 131 -14.00 -12.01 14.11
CA LYS A 131 -13.42 -11.06 15.08
C LYS A 131 -12.02 -10.59 14.70
N TRP A 132 -11.67 -9.41 15.18
CA TRP A 132 -10.28 -8.96 15.16
C TRP A 132 -9.40 -9.88 16.00
N THR A 133 -8.23 -10.21 15.48
CA THR A 133 -7.31 -11.17 16.11
C THR A 133 -6.00 -10.48 16.45
N LYS A 134 -5.59 -10.52 17.71
CA LYS A 134 -4.27 -10.04 18.15
C LYS A 134 -3.32 -11.20 18.36
N VAL A 135 -2.14 -11.13 17.75
CA VAL A 135 -1.07 -12.11 17.90
C VAL A 135 0.19 -11.37 18.32
N CYS A 136 0.88 -11.87 19.33
CA CYS A 136 2.14 -11.30 19.81
C CYS A 136 3.25 -12.33 19.76
N GLY A 137 4.46 -11.86 19.45
CA GLY A 137 5.69 -12.65 19.52
C GLY A 137 6.85 -11.76 19.94
N ASN A 138 7.90 -12.39 20.47
CA ASN A 138 9.16 -11.73 20.78
C ASN A 138 10.20 -12.11 19.73
N ASP A 139 10.81 -11.13 19.07
CA ASP A 139 11.95 -11.36 18.20
C ASP A 139 13.21 -11.53 19.04
N LYS A 140 13.70 -12.77 19.15
CA LYS A 140 14.87 -13.13 19.95
C LYS A 140 16.16 -12.44 19.49
N ASN A 141 16.24 -12.02 18.23
CA ASN A 141 17.45 -11.38 17.69
C ASN A 141 17.55 -9.90 18.06
N SER A 142 16.43 -9.17 17.99
CA SER A 142 16.39 -7.73 18.31
C SER A 142 15.90 -7.42 19.74
N GLY A 143 15.33 -8.41 20.43
CA GLY A 143 14.65 -8.20 21.72
C GLY A 143 13.38 -7.37 21.60
N THR A 144 12.81 -7.25 20.39
CA THR A 144 11.61 -6.45 20.12
C THR A 144 10.37 -7.31 20.27
N ASP A 145 9.42 -6.86 21.09
CA ASP A 145 8.08 -7.43 21.14
C ASP A 145 7.26 -6.90 19.97
N VAL A 146 6.72 -7.80 19.16
CA VAL A 146 5.90 -7.48 17.99
C VAL A 146 4.52 -8.07 18.22
N CYS A 147 3.55 -7.20 18.43
CA CYS A 147 2.14 -7.54 18.42
C CYS A 147 1.51 -7.03 17.13
N TYR A 148 0.65 -7.82 16.49
CA TYR A 148 -0.18 -7.33 15.40
C TYR A 148 -1.63 -7.72 15.63
N THR A 149 -2.54 -6.79 15.34
CA THR A 149 -4.00 -7.02 15.37
C THR A 149 -4.52 -6.96 13.95
N THR A 150 -5.08 -8.06 13.46
CA THR A 150 -5.45 -8.23 12.04
C THR A 150 -6.90 -8.61 11.85
N ARG A 151 -7.43 -8.28 10.68
CA ARG A 151 -8.71 -8.76 10.17
C ARG A 151 -8.78 -8.75 8.65
N ASP A 152 -9.41 -9.78 8.11
CA ASP A 152 -9.61 -9.99 6.68
C ASP A 152 -11.04 -9.65 6.26
N PHE A 153 -11.16 -9.14 5.04
CA PHE A 153 -12.42 -8.64 4.49
C PHE A 153 -12.63 -9.13 3.06
N VAL A 154 -13.89 -9.43 2.76
CA VAL A 154 -14.37 -9.91 1.48
C VAL A 154 -15.33 -8.92 0.83
N SER A 155 -15.47 -9.02 -0.48
CA SER A 155 -16.55 -8.39 -1.24
C SER A 155 -17.90 -9.05 -0.96
N ASP A 156 -18.96 -8.49 -1.54
CA ASP A 156 -20.30 -9.09 -1.53
C ASP A 156 -20.34 -10.51 -2.12
N ASN A 157 -19.41 -10.84 -3.00
CA ASN A 157 -19.31 -12.14 -3.65
C ASN A 157 -18.37 -13.11 -2.91
N GLY A 158 -17.92 -12.77 -1.70
CA GLY A 158 -17.02 -13.59 -0.89
C GLY A 158 -15.57 -13.63 -1.36
N GLN A 159 -15.19 -12.80 -2.34
CA GLN A 159 -13.79 -12.69 -2.79
C GLN A 159 -12.98 -11.84 -1.80
N PRO A 160 -11.78 -12.25 -1.37
CA PRO A 160 -10.89 -11.42 -0.54
C PRO A 160 -10.56 -10.10 -1.24
N VAL A 161 -10.81 -8.99 -0.56
CA VAL A 161 -10.59 -7.65 -1.12
C VAL A 161 -9.63 -6.82 -0.29
N LEU A 162 -9.52 -7.09 1.01
CA LEU A 162 -8.66 -6.31 1.89
C LEU A 162 -8.31 -7.12 3.13
N ALA A 163 -7.05 -7.08 3.56
CA ALA A 163 -6.70 -7.37 4.94
C ALA A 163 -6.16 -6.11 5.61
N THR A 164 -6.49 -5.90 6.88
CA THR A 164 -5.98 -4.78 7.67
C THR A 164 -5.26 -5.33 8.90
N ALA A 165 -4.02 -4.91 9.12
CA ALA A 165 -3.23 -5.26 10.28
C ALA A 165 -2.62 -4.01 10.91
N VAL A 166 -2.65 -3.93 12.23
CA VAL A 166 -1.93 -2.89 13.00
C VAL A 166 -0.85 -3.55 13.82
N TYR A 167 0.39 -3.22 13.52
CA TYR A 167 1.57 -3.66 14.25
C TYR A 167 1.89 -2.67 15.36
N ASP A 168 2.21 -3.20 16.52
CA ASP A 168 2.73 -2.51 17.69
C ASP A 168 4.07 -3.17 18.06
N MET A 169 5.16 -2.48 17.75
CA MET A 169 6.52 -2.95 17.97
C MET A 169 7.13 -2.18 19.14
N LYS A 170 7.54 -2.90 20.19
CA LYS A 170 8.10 -2.33 21.40
C LYS A 170 9.47 -2.90 21.67
N ASN A 171 10.45 -2.03 21.80
CA ASN A 171 11.80 -2.39 22.22
C ASN A 171 12.10 -1.66 23.53
N ALA A 172 12.01 -2.39 24.64
CA ALA A 172 12.22 -1.84 25.99
C ALA A 172 13.66 -1.36 26.20
N ALA A 173 14.65 -2.06 25.63
CA ALA A 173 16.05 -1.70 25.75
C ALA A 173 16.37 -0.37 25.03
N GLN A 174 15.72 -0.11 23.90
CA GLN A 174 15.90 1.11 23.11
C GLN A 174 14.87 2.21 23.45
N LYS A 175 13.91 1.95 24.34
CA LYS A 175 12.74 2.83 24.63
C LYS A 175 12.01 3.25 23.35
N GLN A 176 11.92 2.35 22.39
CA GLN A 176 11.28 2.59 21.10
C GLN A 176 9.92 1.89 21.05
N GLU A 177 8.90 2.64 20.64
CA GLU A 177 7.58 2.13 20.33
C GLU A 177 7.19 2.64 18.95
N VAL A 178 6.97 1.71 18.02
CA VAL A 178 6.63 2.03 16.63
C VAL A 178 5.35 1.31 16.27
N LYS A 179 4.36 2.09 15.84
CA LYS A 179 3.09 1.57 15.34
C LYS A 179 3.03 1.71 13.83
N VAL A 180 2.61 0.63 13.18
CA VAL A 180 2.50 0.57 11.71
C VAL A 180 1.11 0.06 11.37
N VAL A 181 0.39 0.79 10.53
CA VAL A 181 -0.85 0.31 9.93
C VAL A 181 -0.52 -0.23 8.56
N ARG A 182 -0.90 -1.49 8.31
CA ARG A 182 -0.59 -2.21 7.08
C ARG A 182 -1.85 -2.81 6.49
N PHE A 183 -1.94 -2.73 5.18
CA PHE A 183 -3.05 -3.23 4.39
C PHE A 183 -2.53 -4.21 3.35
N LEU A 184 -3.28 -5.28 3.10
CA LEU A 184 -3.13 -6.08 1.89
C LEU A 184 -4.25 -5.69 0.93
N LEU A 185 -3.88 -5.00 -0.14
CA LEU A 185 -4.78 -4.49 -1.17
C LEU A 185 -4.76 -5.37 -2.42
N PRO A 186 -5.83 -5.38 -3.24
CA PRO A 186 -5.89 -6.19 -4.44
C PRO A 186 -4.94 -5.65 -5.51
N LEU A 187 -4.64 -6.49 -6.49
CA LEU A 187 -3.91 -6.07 -7.69
C LEU A 187 -4.78 -5.16 -8.58
N GLY A 188 -4.13 -4.43 -9.49
CA GLY A 188 -4.82 -3.50 -10.41
C GLY A 188 -5.03 -2.08 -9.87
N LEU A 189 -4.46 -1.78 -8.70
CA LEU A 189 -4.38 -0.44 -8.11
C LEU A 189 -3.07 0.25 -8.48
N MET A 190 -3.08 1.59 -8.49
CA MET A 190 -1.92 2.42 -8.77
C MET A 190 -0.98 2.49 -7.57
N LEU A 191 0.31 2.22 -7.79
CA LEU A 191 1.33 2.26 -6.75
C LEU A 191 1.66 3.69 -6.30
N ALA A 192 1.73 4.63 -7.25
CA ALA A 192 1.88 6.06 -6.99
C ALA A 192 0.51 6.75 -7.19
N PRO A 193 0.10 7.67 -6.31
CA PRO A 193 0.88 8.32 -5.24
C PRO A 193 1.01 7.51 -3.93
N GLY A 194 0.36 6.36 -3.84
CA GLY A 194 0.30 5.54 -2.63
C GLY A 194 -1.13 5.42 -2.12
N ILE A 195 -1.26 5.19 -0.82
CA ILE A 195 -2.56 5.08 -0.14
C ILE A 195 -2.78 6.28 0.77
N ARG A 196 -4.05 6.58 1.03
CA ARG A 196 -4.45 7.53 2.06
C ARG A 196 -5.54 6.89 2.89
N PHE A 197 -5.57 7.12 4.19
CA PHE A 197 -6.62 6.54 5.02
C PHE A 197 -6.98 7.44 6.20
N ASN A 198 -8.22 7.34 6.66
CA ASN A 198 -8.76 8.09 7.79
C ASN A 198 -9.74 7.23 8.58
N VAL A 199 -10.01 7.63 9.81
CA VAL A 199 -11.09 7.05 10.61
C VAL A 199 -12.26 8.02 10.65
N ASP A 200 -13.44 7.56 10.25
CA ASP A 200 -14.70 8.32 10.25
C ASP A 200 -14.63 9.68 9.52
N GLY A 201 -13.81 9.81 8.48
CA GLY A 201 -13.68 11.06 7.70
C GLY A 201 -12.83 12.13 8.37
N LYS A 202 -12.07 11.79 9.43
CA LYS A 202 -11.16 12.71 10.13
C LYS A 202 -9.85 12.91 9.35
N GLU A 203 -8.79 13.30 10.06
CA GLU A 203 -7.46 13.54 9.49
C GLU A 203 -6.96 12.34 8.66
N LEU A 204 -6.38 12.68 7.52
CA LEU A 204 -5.96 11.74 6.51
C LEU A 204 -4.47 11.42 6.67
N THR A 205 -4.18 10.15 6.89
CA THR A 205 -2.82 9.63 6.98
C THR A 205 -2.37 9.12 5.62
N ALA A 206 -1.18 9.54 5.17
CA ALA A 206 -0.57 9.02 3.96
C ALA A 206 0.23 7.74 4.24
N GLY A 207 0.14 6.78 3.32
CA GLY A 207 0.94 5.56 3.33
C GLY A 207 1.45 5.23 1.93
N LYS A 208 2.32 4.23 1.84
CA LYS A 208 2.95 3.83 0.58
C LYS A 208 2.88 2.32 0.39
N PHE A 209 2.89 1.88 -0.86
CA PHE A 209 3.09 0.48 -1.18
C PHE A 209 4.52 0.06 -0.83
N ALA A 210 4.65 -1.09 -0.16
CA ALA A 210 5.92 -1.66 0.24
C ALA A 210 6.35 -2.79 -0.72
N VAL A 211 5.46 -3.75 -0.98
CA VAL A 211 5.75 -4.93 -1.80
C VAL A 211 4.47 -5.56 -2.34
N CYS A 212 4.52 -6.15 -3.54
CA CYS A 212 3.42 -6.90 -4.13
C CYS A 212 3.77 -8.38 -4.30
N PHE A 213 2.80 -9.23 -4.00
CA PHE A 213 2.79 -10.67 -4.20
C PHE A 213 1.60 -11.06 -5.09
N PRO A 214 1.54 -12.30 -5.62
CA PRO A 214 0.40 -12.74 -6.43
C PRO A 214 -0.96 -12.62 -5.76
N ASN A 215 -1.00 -12.67 -4.42
CA ASN A 215 -2.22 -12.53 -3.62
C ASN A 215 -2.57 -11.07 -3.27
N GLY A 216 -1.74 -10.08 -3.62
CA GLY A 216 -2.02 -8.68 -3.37
C GLY A 216 -0.78 -7.83 -3.07
N CYS A 217 -1.00 -6.53 -2.89
CA CYS A 217 0.03 -5.55 -2.58
C CYS A 217 -0.08 -5.07 -1.13
N PHE A 218 1.02 -5.17 -0.40
CA PHE A 218 1.13 -4.58 0.92
C PHE A 218 1.37 -3.07 0.81
N ALA A 219 0.56 -2.30 1.51
CA ALA A 219 0.73 -0.87 1.70
C ALA A 219 0.73 -0.55 3.19
N GLU A 220 1.58 0.38 3.62
CA GLU A 220 1.76 0.67 5.03
C GLU A 220 2.09 2.13 5.30
N ALA A 221 1.79 2.55 6.53
CA ALA A 221 2.23 3.80 7.12
C ALA A 221 2.79 3.49 8.51
N GLY A 222 4.07 3.80 8.70
CA GLY A 222 4.73 3.72 10.00
C GLY A 222 4.67 5.05 10.75
N GLY A 223 4.81 4.99 12.07
CA GLY A 223 4.83 6.18 12.91
C GLY A 223 3.47 6.86 13.03
N VAL A 224 2.38 6.09 13.00
CA VAL A 224 1.03 6.64 13.20
C VAL A 224 0.89 7.24 14.60
N SER A 225 0.19 8.37 14.69
CA SER A 225 0.06 9.13 15.94
C SER A 225 -0.80 8.42 16.98
N ALA A 226 -0.65 8.81 18.25
CA ALA A 226 -1.48 8.30 19.32
C ALA A 226 -2.95 8.70 19.13
N GLU A 227 -3.20 9.88 18.55
CA GLU A 227 -4.53 10.39 18.20
C GLU A 227 -5.19 9.50 17.16
N PHE A 228 -4.45 9.13 16.10
CA PHE A 228 -4.94 8.20 15.08
C PHE A 228 -5.29 6.84 15.69
N MET A 229 -4.41 6.30 16.55
CA MET A 229 -4.67 5.03 17.23
C MET A 229 -5.91 5.09 18.13
N ASN A 230 -6.10 6.19 18.86
CA ASN A 230 -7.30 6.39 19.67
C ASN A 230 -8.56 6.51 18.82
N ALA A 231 -8.47 7.17 17.66
CA ALA A 231 -9.56 7.22 16.69
C ALA A 231 -9.88 5.82 16.17
N LEU A 232 -8.87 5.02 15.81
CA LEU A 232 -9.05 3.67 15.31
C LEU A 232 -9.74 2.74 16.33
N LYS A 233 -9.40 2.87 17.62
CA LYS A 233 -10.00 2.09 18.70
C LYS A 233 -11.47 2.42 18.99
N LYS A 234 -11.88 3.67 18.78
CA LYS A 234 -13.23 4.16 19.12
C LYS A 234 -14.11 4.42 17.90
N GLY A 235 -13.51 4.44 16.72
CA GLY A 235 -14.17 4.78 15.48
C GLY A 235 -15.02 3.64 14.94
N THR A 236 -15.76 3.95 13.88
CA THR A 236 -16.71 3.01 13.27
C THR A 236 -16.17 2.46 11.96
N THR A 237 -15.56 3.32 11.15
CA THR A 237 -15.15 3.01 9.79
C THR A 237 -13.75 3.57 9.52
N LEU A 238 -12.85 2.70 9.08
CA LEU A 238 -11.56 3.07 8.52
C LEU A 238 -11.71 3.13 7.00
N ASN A 239 -11.55 4.31 6.43
CA ASN A 239 -11.59 4.51 4.98
C ASN A 239 -10.18 4.41 4.42
N VAL A 240 -9.96 3.51 3.46
CA VAL A 240 -8.67 3.34 2.77
C VAL A 240 -8.84 3.75 1.31
N ALA A 241 -8.30 4.90 0.94
CA ALA A 241 -8.35 5.49 -0.39
C ALA A 241 -7.09 5.19 -1.20
N VAL A 242 -7.27 4.80 -2.46
CA VAL A 242 -6.22 4.46 -3.43
C VAL A 242 -6.73 4.73 -4.85
N GLN A 243 -5.85 4.97 -5.81
CA GLN A 243 -6.27 5.17 -7.21
C GLN A 243 -6.26 3.87 -8.00
N ASN A 244 -7.18 3.72 -8.95
CA ASN A 244 -7.14 2.66 -9.97
C ASN A 244 -6.39 3.12 -11.23
N GLN A 245 -6.29 2.24 -12.24
CA GLN A 245 -5.59 2.52 -13.51
C GLN A 245 -6.15 3.71 -14.30
N THR A 246 -7.39 4.12 -14.04
CA THR A 246 -8.04 5.29 -14.65
C THR A 246 -7.90 6.56 -13.81
N GLN A 247 -7.01 6.54 -12.80
CA GLN A 247 -6.78 7.61 -11.83
C GLN A 247 -8.02 7.96 -10.97
N LYS A 248 -9.04 7.11 -10.98
CA LYS A 248 -10.21 7.27 -10.12
C LYS A 248 -9.90 6.77 -8.72
N GLU A 249 -10.36 7.52 -7.73
CA GLU A 249 -10.25 7.15 -6.33
C GLU A 249 -11.20 5.99 -6.01
N VAL A 250 -10.65 4.98 -5.36
CA VAL A 250 -11.34 3.81 -4.81
C VAL A 250 -11.15 3.85 -3.30
N ILE A 251 -12.26 3.84 -2.55
CA ILE A 251 -12.28 3.91 -1.10
C ILE A 251 -12.82 2.60 -0.55
N PHE A 252 -12.01 1.86 0.18
CA PHE A 252 -12.43 0.68 0.93
C PHE A 252 -12.91 1.12 2.32
N ALA A 253 -14.19 0.90 2.64
CA ALA A 253 -14.79 1.25 3.92
C ALA A 253 -14.77 0.04 4.86
N VAL A 254 -13.84 0.06 5.82
CA VAL A 254 -13.52 -1.06 6.72
C VAL A 254 -14.23 -0.90 8.06
N PRO A 255 -15.07 -1.85 8.49
CA PRO A 255 -15.72 -1.77 9.79
C PRO A 255 -14.72 -2.03 10.94
N LEU A 256 -14.67 -1.11 11.90
CA LEU A 256 -13.79 -1.15 13.07
C LEU A 256 -14.42 -1.79 14.31
N ALA A 257 -15.65 -2.30 14.20
CA ALA A 257 -16.33 -2.97 15.29
C ALA A 257 -15.45 -4.07 15.91
N GLY A 258 -15.21 -3.97 17.23
CA GLY A 258 -14.39 -4.92 17.98
C GLY A 258 -12.88 -4.69 17.91
N PHE A 259 -12.38 -3.74 17.11
CA PHE A 259 -10.94 -3.49 16.97
C PHE A 259 -10.30 -3.08 18.30
N GLY A 260 -10.85 -2.07 18.97
CA GLY A 260 -10.28 -1.56 20.23
C GLY A 260 -10.18 -2.64 21.31
N ALA A 261 -11.20 -3.48 21.43
CA ALA A 261 -11.22 -4.59 22.38
C ALA A 261 -10.14 -5.65 22.05
N ALA A 262 -9.94 -5.98 20.77
CA ALA A 262 -8.89 -6.92 20.38
C ALA A 262 -7.48 -6.32 20.54
N PHE A 263 -7.32 -5.04 20.17
CA PHE A 263 -6.02 -4.36 20.21
C PHE A 263 -5.52 -4.14 21.66
N ASP A 264 -6.39 -3.68 22.55
CA ASP A 264 -6.05 -3.49 23.98
C ASP A 264 -6.14 -4.80 24.78
N GLY A 265 -6.82 -5.82 24.25
CA GLY A 265 -7.02 -7.12 24.88
C GLY A 265 -5.78 -8.03 24.89
N PRO A 266 -5.90 -9.23 25.52
CA PRO A 266 -4.86 -10.23 25.49
C PRO A 266 -4.65 -10.73 24.05
N ALA A 267 -3.41 -11.13 23.74
CA ALA A 267 -3.13 -11.85 22.50
C ALA A 267 -3.83 -13.21 22.51
N MET A 268 -4.03 -13.80 21.33
CA MET A 268 -4.46 -15.18 21.19
C MET A 268 -3.57 -16.09 22.05
N ASP A 269 -4.16 -16.77 23.02
CA ASP A 269 -3.44 -17.69 23.88
C ASP A 269 -2.92 -18.89 23.05
N PRO A 270 -1.61 -19.14 23.01
CA PRO A 270 -1.05 -20.29 22.31
C PRO A 270 -1.68 -21.61 22.77
N LYS A 271 -2.03 -21.70 24.06
CA LYS A 271 -2.69 -22.87 24.65
C LYS A 271 -4.10 -23.11 24.10
N VAL A 272 -4.87 -22.06 23.87
CA VAL A 272 -6.22 -22.18 23.27
C VAL A 272 -6.11 -22.68 21.83
N LEU A 273 -5.10 -22.21 21.09
CA LEU A 273 -4.84 -22.66 19.74
C LEU A 273 -4.43 -24.15 19.72
N GLU A 274 -3.57 -24.59 20.64
CA GLU A 274 -3.18 -26.00 20.79
C GLU A 274 -4.39 -26.89 21.12
N GLU A 275 -5.26 -26.47 22.03
CA GLU A 275 -6.49 -27.20 22.38
C GLU A 275 -7.46 -27.29 21.19
N GLN A 276 -7.63 -26.18 20.45
CA GLN A 276 -8.46 -26.15 19.24
C GLN A 276 -7.90 -27.07 18.15
N GLN A 277 -6.58 -27.06 17.94
CA GLN A 277 -5.91 -27.94 16.97
C GLN A 277 -6.07 -29.41 17.34
N LYS A 278 -5.89 -29.77 18.62
CA LYS A 278 -6.10 -31.14 19.10
C LYS A 278 -7.54 -31.60 18.95
N LYS A 279 -8.51 -30.73 19.28
CA LYS A 279 -9.94 -31.02 19.09
C LYS A 279 -10.29 -31.22 17.62
N LEU A 280 -9.75 -30.38 16.74
CA LEU A 280 -9.97 -30.49 15.30
C LEU A 280 -9.38 -31.79 14.74
N GLN A 281 -8.17 -32.17 15.15
CA GLN A 281 -7.55 -33.45 14.77
C GLN A 281 -8.40 -34.65 15.21
N ALA A 282 -8.86 -34.67 16.46
CA ALA A 282 -9.72 -35.74 16.97
C ALA A 282 -11.07 -35.81 16.24
N GLU A 283 -11.66 -34.67 15.85
CA GLU A 283 -12.90 -34.64 15.08
C GLU A 283 -12.70 -35.14 13.64
N LEU A 284 -11.57 -34.81 13.02
CA LEU A 284 -11.20 -35.29 11.68
C LEU A 284 -10.95 -36.80 11.68
N GLU A 285 -10.26 -37.34 12.70
CA GLU A 285 -10.07 -38.78 12.88
C GLU A 285 -11.41 -39.51 13.01
N LYS A 286 -12.29 -39.02 13.89
CA LYS A 286 -13.63 -39.59 14.07
C LYS A 286 -14.44 -39.58 12.77
N LYS A 287 -14.43 -38.48 12.02
CA LYS A 287 -15.10 -38.39 10.71
C LYS A 287 -14.51 -39.37 9.69
N SER A 288 -13.21 -39.63 9.72
CA SER A 288 -12.56 -40.59 8.83
C SER A 288 -13.02 -42.03 9.11
N ASP A 289 -13.12 -42.41 10.39
CA ASP A 289 -13.60 -43.74 10.80
C ASP A 289 -15.08 -43.94 10.49
N ASP A 290 -15.91 -42.92 10.71
CA ASP A 290 -17.34 -42.95 10.41
C ASP A 290 -17.58 -43.09 8.89
N MET A 291 -16.79 -42.40 8.06
CA MET A 291 -16.84 -42.55 6.60
C MET A 291 -16.40 -43.95 6.16
N ARG A 292 -15.34 -44.52 6.77
CA ARG A 292 -14.88 -45.87 6.45
C ARG A 292 -15.96 -46.92 6.73
N LYS A 293 -16.59 -46.86 7.92
CA LYS A 293 -17.70 -47.75 8.28
C LYS A 293 -18.91 -47.59 7.36
N LYS A 294 -19.22 -46.35 6.96
CA LYS A 294 -20.32 -46.07 6.03
C LYS A 294 -20.05 -46.70 4.65
N LEU A 295 -18.84 -46.59 4.13
CA LEU A 295 -18.44 -47.19 2.86
C LEU A 295 -18.45 -48.73 2.92
N GLU A 296 -17.99 -49.32 4.03
CA GLU A 296 -18.07 -50.77 4.27
C GLU A 296 -19.53 -51.28 4.29
N SER A 297 -20.46 -50.50 4.88
CA SER A 297 -21.89 -50.84 4.91
C SER A 297 -22.61 -50.66 3.56
N GLN A 298 -22.12 -49.79 2.67
CA GLN A 298 -22.72 -49.52 1.37
C GLN A 298 -22.11 -50.38 0.24
N GLY A 299 -20.86 -50.81 0.37
CA GLY A 299 -20.18 -51.70 -0.57
C GLY A 299 -20.68 -53.16 -0.54
N GLY A 300 -21.47 -53.54 0.47
CA GLY A 300 -22.06 -54.88 0.58
C GLY A 300 -23.30 -55.14 -0.31
N ALA A 301 -23.90 -54.11 -0.91
CA ALA A 301 -25.13 -54.25 -1.70
C ALA A 301 -24.91 -54.37 -3.24
N ALA A 302 -23.72 -54.06 -3.75
CA ALA A 302 -23.42 -54.11 -5.20
C ALA A 302 -22.69 -55.38 -5.64
N ALA A 303 -22.26 -56.24 -4.72
CA ALA A 303 -21.50 -57.46 -5.04
C ALA A 303 -22.38 -58.69 -5.36
N ASN A 304 -23.71 -58.59 -5.31
CA ASN A 304 -24.63 -59.72 -5.54
C ASN A 304 -25.49 -59.61 -6.83
N ALA A 305 -25.17 -58.71 -7.76
CA ALA A 305 -25.85 -58.62 -9.05
C ALA A 305 -24.87 -58.72 -10.22
N ALA A 306 -24.21 -59.87 -10.35
CA ALA A 306 -23.56 -60.25 -11.61
C ALA A 306 -24.58 -60.99 -12.49
N PRO A 307 -24.80 -60.59 -13.76
CA PRO A 307 -25.72 -61.29 -14.66
C PRO A 307 -25.10 -62.63 -15.10
N LYS A 308 -25.89 -63.69 -15.00
CA LYS A 308 -25.48 -65.05 -15.36
C LYS A 308 -25.54 -65.20 -16.90
N PRO A 309 -24.53 -65.84 -17.54
CA PRO A 309 -24.47 -66.00 -19.00
C PRO A 309 -25.57 -66.90 -19.56
#